data_AF-A0A9P6G484-F1
#
_entry.id   AF-A0A9P6G484-F1
#
_cell.length_a   1.000
_cell.length_b   1.000
_cell.length_c   1.000
_cell.angle_alpha   90.00
_cell.angle_beta   90.00
_cell.angle_gamma   90.00
#
_symmetry.space_group_name_H-M   'P 1'
#
loop_
_entity.id
_entity.type
_entity.pdbx_description
1 polymer ?
#
loop_
_entity_poly.entity_id
_entity_poly.type
_entity_poly.pdbx_seq_one_letter_code
_entity_poly.pdbx_strand_id
1 'polypeptide(L)'
;MNSQPYARKVAIPRLAMPDQDQKPPRSRHAKHRVQKACNNCHKRKGKCNGERPHCRYCVDHHMPCTYSQARSDRLKKYVSQTLKIAPLIPLELSIKTVGSFLF
;
A
#
# COMPACT_ATOMS: atom_id res chain seq x y z
N MET A 1 32.58 -28.89 -10.94
CA MET A 1 32.04 -27.96 -9.92
C MET A 1 31.88 -26.61 -10.59
N ASN A 2 30.64 -26.26 -10.93
CA ASN A 2 30.30 -25.08 -11.74
C ASN A 2 30.24 -23.84 -10.82
N SER A 3 31.26 -22.98 -10.88
CA SER A 3 31.36 -21.73 -10.15
C SER A 3 30.97 -20.56 -11.04
N GLN A 4 29.66 -20.38 -11.26
CA GLN A 4 29.14 -19.18 -11.92
C GLN A 4 29.16 -17.98 -10.95
N PRO A 5 29.88 -16.89 -11.26
CA PRO A 5 29.95 -15.73 -10.39
C PRO A 5 28.65 -14.93 -10.49
N TYR A 6 28.01 -14.71 -9.33
CA TYR A 6 26.87 -13.82 -9.20
C TYR A 6 27.33 -12.37 -9.45
N ALA A 7 27.14 -11.90 -10.68
CA ALA A 7 27.48 -10.55 -11.07
C ALA A 7 26.65 -9.53 -10.27
N ARG A 8 27.33 -8.56 -9.64
CA ARG A 8 26.71 -7.47 -8.90
C ARG A 8 25.87 -6.61 -9.85
N LYS A 9 24.66 -6.21 -9.43
CA LYS A 9 23.79 -5.32 -10.21
C LYS A 9 24.45 -3.94 -10.32
N VAL A 10 24.78 -3.52 -11.54
CA VAL A 10 25.27 -2.18 -11.85
C VAL A 10 24.12 -1.34 -12.41
N ALA A 11 24.07 -0.05 -12.08
CA ALA A 11 23.10 0.87 -12.67
C ALA A 11 23.38 1.03 -14.17
N ILE A 12 22.39 0.76 -15.02
CA ILE A 12 22.51 0.94 -16.48
C ILE A 12 22.47 2.45 -16.79
N PRO A 13 23.48 3.01 -17.48
CA PRO A 13 23.45 4.41 -17.91
C PRO A 13 22.27 4.69 -18.85
N ARG A 14 21.60 5.83 -18.65
CA ARG A 14 20.52 6.25 -19.53
C ARG A 14 21.13 6.75 -20.84
N LEU A 15 21.02 5.98 -21.92
CA LEU A 15 21.50 6.40 -23.24
C LEU A 15 20.76 7.69 -23.64
N ALA A 16 21.52 8.76 -23.92
CA ALA A 16 20.96 9.99 -24.43
C ALA A 16 20.40 9.71 -25.84
N MET A 17 19.09 9.88 -26.02
CA MET A 17 18.49 9.84 -27.35
C MET A 17 18.71 11.20 -28.04
N PRO A 18 18.98 11.21 -29.36
CA PRO A 18 19.16 12.44 -30.10
C PRO A 18 17.89 13.30 -30.01
N ASP A 19 18.16 14.59 -29.95
CA ASP A 19 17.27 15.66 -29.55
C ASP A 19 16.02 15.76 -30.46
N GLN A 20 14.89 15.24 -29.99
CA GLN A 20 13.58 15.67 -30.46
C GLN A 20 13.10 16.79 -29.55
N ASP A 21 13.67 17.96 -29.82
CA ASP A 21 13.45 19.25 -29.17
C ASP A 21 12.08 19.86 -29.56
N GLN A 22 11.00 19.07 -29.40
CA GLN A 22 9.62 19.54 -29.52
C GLN A 22 8.68 18.84 -28.53
N LYS A 23 9.18 18.38 -27.37
CA LYS A 23 8.26 18.08 -26.27
C LYS A 23 8.12 19.36 -25.45
N PRO A 24 6.97 20.06 -25.47
CA PRO A 24 6.79 21.26 -24.66
C PRO A 24 7.20 20.93 -23.22
N PRO A 25 7.83 21.89 -22.50
CA PRO A 25 8.23 21.69 -21.11
C PRO A 25 7.02 21.08 -20.44
N ARG A 26 7.17 19.85 -19.90
CA ARG A 26 6.06 19.10 -19.32
C ARG A 26 5.50 19.98 -18.24
N SER A 27 4.50 20.76 -18.62
CA SER A 27 3.92 21.77 -17.80
C SER A 27 3.46 21.03 -16.57
N ARG A 28 3.63 21.68 -15.43
CA ARG A 28 3.22 21.20 -14.10
C ARG A 28 1.71 20.95 -14.00
N HIS A 29 1.02 20.65 -15.10
CA HIS A 29 -0.10 19.73 -15.16
C HIS A 29 0.38 18.35 -14.67
N ALA A 30 0.65 18.28 -13.37
CA ALA A 30 0.33 17.13 -12.56
C ALA A 30 -1.17 16.86 -12.80
N LYS A 31 -1.50 16.24 -13.93
CA LYS A 31 -2.81 15.67 -14.22
C LYS A 31 -3.11 14.86 -13.00
N HIS A 32 -4.02 15.39 -12.19
CA HIS A 32 -4.35 15.01 -10.83
C HIS A 32 -4.17 13.49 -10.65
N ARG A 33 -2.94 13.07 -10.33
CA ARG A 33 -2.62 11.65 -10.36
C ARG A 33 -3.33 11.10 -9.14
N VAL A 34 -4.37 10.34 -9.40
CA VAL A 34 -5.21 9.81 -8.33
C VAL A 34 -4.32 8.95 -7.44
N GLN A 35 -4.21 9.35 -6.17
CA GLN A 35 -3.38 8.67 -5.18
C GLN A 35 -3.83 7.22 -4.95
N LYS A 36 -5.16 6.99 -5.04
CA LYS A 36 -5.77 5.67 -4.88
C LYS A 36 -6.93 5.47 -5.84
N ALA A 37 -6.84 4.47 -6.71
CA ALA A 37 -7.97 4.05 -7.52
C ALA A 37 -9.07 3.43 -6.65
N CYS A 38 -10.33 3.54 -7.07
CA CYS A 38 -11.42 2.80 -6.41
C CYS A 38 -11.22 1.28 -6.60
N ASN A 39 -11.87 0.46 -5.77
CA ASN A 39 -11.70 -0.99 -5.78
C ASN A 39 -12.12 -1.60 -7.13
N ASN A 40 -13.13 -1.05 -7.81
CA ASN A 40 -13.61 -1.56 -9.10
C ASN A 40 -12.58 -1.32 -10.22
N CYS A 41 -12.14 -0.06 -10.39
CA CYS A 41 -11.09 0.28 -11.36
C CYS A 41 -9.78 -0.45 -11.06
N HIS A 42 -9.43 -0.65 -9.78
CA HIS A 42 -8.24 -1.42 -9.41
C HIS A 42 -8.35 -2.89 -9.82
N LYS A 43 -9.50 -3.55 -9.57
CA LYS A 43 -9.76 -4.93 -10.00
C LYS A 43 -9.73 -5.08 -11.52
N ARG A 44 -10.30 -4.11 -12.25
CA ARG A 44 -10.34 -4.09 -13.72
C ARG A 44 -9.06 -3.55 -14.37
N LYS A 45 -8.09 -3.08 -13.59
CA LYS A 45 -6.89 -2.36 -14.07
C LYS A 45 -7.21 -1.17 -15.00
N GLY A 46 -8.38 -0.55 -14.79
CA GLY A 46 -8.86 0.59 -15.57
C GLY A 46 -8.40 1.93 -15.02
N LYS A 47 -8.49 2.99 -15.83
CA LYS A 47 -8.15 4.36 -15.41
C LYS A 47 -9.21 4.88 -14.44
N CYS A 48 -8.78 5.24 -13.23
CA CYS A 48 -9.64 5.87 -12.22
C CYS A 48 -9.40 7.39 -12.20
N ASN A 49 -10.49 8.18 -12.22
CA ASN A 49 -10.43 9.65 -12.12
C ASN A 49 -10.38 10.17 -10.69
N GLY A 50 -10.71 9.34 -9.69
CA GLY A 50 -10.53 9.68 -8.28
C GLY A 50 -11.57 10.62 -7.69
N GLU A 51 -12.59 11.00 -8.46
CA GLU A 51 -13.74 11.77 -8.00
C GLU A 51 -14.46 11.05 -6.85
N ARG A 52 -14.98 11.83 -5.88
CA ARG A 52 -15.69 11.34 -4.70
C ARG A 52 -17.08 11.98 -4.67
N PRO A 53 -18.16 11.22 -4.35
CA PRO A 53 -18.19 9.87 -3.76
C PRO A 53 -17.99 8.71 -4.74
N HIS A 54 -18.24 8.92 -6.04
CA HIS A 54 -18.12 7.91 -7.07
C HIS A 54 -17.20 8.38 -8.19
N CYS A 55 -16.42 7.45 -8.74
CA CYS A 55 -15.55 7.72 -9.86
C CYS A 55 -16.38 7.86 -11.15
N ARG A 56 -16.05 8.80 -12.05
CA ARG A 56 -16.77 8.96 -13.34
C ARG A 56 -17.01 7.66 -14.10
N TYR A 57 -15.97 6.84 -14.28
CA TYR A 57 -16.08 5.52 -14.90
C TYR A 57 -17.13 4.61 -14.21
N CYS A 58 -17.20 4.68 -12.90
CA CYS A 58 -18.13 3.88 -12.11
C CYS A 58 -19.56 4.37 -12.26
N VAL A 59 -19.76 5.69 -12.37
CA VAL A 59 -21.05 6.34 -12.62
C VAL A 59 -21.55 5.97 -14.02
N ASP A 60 -20.70 6.14 -15.03
CA ASP A 60 -21.03 5.87 -16.44
C ASP A 60 -21.40 4.39 -16.68
N HIS A 61 -20.79 3.47 -15.93
CA HIS A 61 -21.08 2.04 -16.03
C HIS A 61 -22.07 1.52 -14.98
N HIS A 62 -22.67 2.40 -14.17
CA HIS A 62 -23.59 2.04 -13.09
C HIS A 62 -23.06 0.94 -12.15
N MET A 63 -21.75 0.94 -11.90
CA MET A 63 -21.09 -0.07 -11.06
C MET A 63 -20.84 0.45 -9.65
N PRO A 64 -20.81 -0.45 -8.64
CA PRO A 64 -20.48 -0.07 -7.28
C PRO A 64 -19.06 0.50 -7.18
N CYS A 65 -18.96 1.78 -6.79
CA CYS A 65 -17.70 2.46 -6.53
C CYS A 65 -17.43 2.49 -5.03
N THR A 66 -16.46 1.68 -4.59
CA THR A 66 -16.01 1.67 -3.20
C THR A 66 -14.51 1.97 -3.12
N TYR A 67 -14.13 2.80 -2.16
CA TYR A 67 -12.74 3.01 -1.80
C TYR A 67 -12.48 2.23 -0.51
N SER A 68 -11.68 1.16 -0.56
CA SER A 68 -11.31 0.42 0.65
C SER A 68 -10.53 1.31 1.62
N GLN A 69 -10.77 1.18 2.93
CA GLN A 69 -9.87 1.73 3.94
C GLN A 69 -8.60 0.86 3.98
N ALA A 70 -7.43 1.48 4.11
CA ALA A 70 -6.16 0.75 4.09
C ALA A 70 -6.08 -0.22 5.29
N ARG A 71 -5.30 -1.30 5.16
CA ARG A 71 -5.14 -2.33 6.21
C ARG A 71 -4.71 -1.75 7.57
N SER A 72 -3.99 -0.63 7.57
CA SER A 72 -3.58 0.08 8.79
C SER A 72 -4.77 0.56 9.65
N ASP A 73 -5.88 0.98 9.02
CA ASP A 73 -7.08 1.42 9.75
C ASP A 73 -7.82 0.27 10.40
N ARG A 74 -7.72 -0.95 9.87
CA ARG A 74 -8.34 -2.12 10.50
C ARG A 74 -7.64 -2.46 11.80
N LEU A 75 -6.29 -2.50 11.81
CA LEU A 75 -5.55 -2.78 13.04
C LEU A 75 -5.81 -1.70 14.11
N LYS A 76 -5.85 -0.43 13.72
CA LYS A 76 -6.24 0.66 14.63
C LYS A 76 -7.67 0.51 15.16
N LYS A 77 -8.62 0.10 14.31
CA LYS A 77 -9.99 -0.21 14.73
C LYS A 77 -10.03 -1.37 15.72
N TYR A 78 -9.35 -2.48 15.43
CA TYR A 78 -9.24 -3.62 16.34
C TYR A 78 -8.60 -3.23 17.67
N VAL A 79 -7.50 -2.48 17.66
CA VAL A 79 -6.85 -1.97 18.89
C VAL A 79 -7.79 -1.03 19.65
N SER A 80 -8.45 -0.08 18.97
CA SER A 80 -9.42 0.81 19.63
C SER A 80 -10.65 0.08 20.15
N GLN A 81 -11.00 -1.05 19.55
CA GLN A 81 -12.14 -1.87 19.93
C GLN A 81 -11.77 -2.80 21.09
N THR A 82 -10.57 -3.37 21.11
CA THR A 82 -10.06 -4.17 22.24
C THR A 82 -9.80 -3.31 23.47
N LEU A 83 -9.27 -2.09 23.31
CA LEU A 83 -9.07 -1.14 24.42
C LEU A 83 -10.39 -0.70 25.07
N LYS A 84 -11.52 -0.76 24.35
CA LYS A 84 -12.86 -0.43 24.88
C LYS A 84 -13.55 -1.61 25.58
N ILE A 85 -13.08 -2.84 25.37
CA ILE A 85 -13.71 -4.08 25.89
C ILE A 85 -12.79 -4.76 26.91
N ALA A 86 -11.89 -4.02 27.58
CA ALA A 86 -11.06 -4.62 28.63
C ALA A 86 -11.80 -4.61 29.99
N PRO A 87 -12.34 -5.72 30.49
CA PRO A 87 -12.31 -5.97 31.92
C PRO A 87 -10.92 -6.52 32.28
N LEU A 88 -10.31 -5.87 33.25
CA LEU A 88 -9.17 -6.27 34.07
C LEU A 88 -8.61 -7.68 33.80
N ILE A 89 -7.51 -7.77 33.07
CA ILE A 89 -6.58 -8.90 33.21
C ILE A 89 -5.29 -8.30 33.76
N PRO A 90 -4.94 -8.56 35.04
CA PRO A 90 -3.63 -8.22 35.55
C PRO A 90 -2.59 -8.97 34.73
N LEU A 91 -1.68 -8.23 34.10
CA LEU A 91 -0.43 -8.72 33.51
C LEU A 91 0.54 -9.15 34.61
N GLU A 92 0.10 -9.96 35.56
CA GLU A 92 0.95 -10.60 36.57
C GLU A 92 1.03 -12.09 36.25
N LEU A 93 1.51 -12.42 35.05
CA LEU A 93 2.13 -13.71 34.84
C LEU A 93 3.60 -13.56 35.26
N SER A 94 3.80 -13.79 36.56
CA SER A 94 5.08 -13.93 37.23
C SER A 94 6.04 -14.78 36.40
N ILE A 95 6.93 -14.12 35.65
CA ILE A 95 8.21 -14.71 35.25
C ILE A 95 9.08 -14.71 36.51
N LYS A 96 8.78 -15.61 37.44
CA LYS A 96 9.69 -15.98 38.53
C LYS A 96 9.71 -17.49 38.57
N THR A 97 10.93 -18.03 38.54
CA THR A 97 11.34 -19.43 38.75
C THR A 97 11.14 -20.42 37.59
N VAL A 98 11.81 -20.20 36.44
CA VAL A 98 12.56 -21.31 35.81
C VAL A 98 13.93 -21.36 36.48
N GLY A 99 13.94 -21.93 37.67
CA GLY A 99 15.11 -22.08 38.52
C GLY A 99 14.65 -22.83 39.76
N SER A 100 15.22 -24.02 39.97
CA SER A 100 14.94 -24.94 41.09
C SER A 100 13.80 -25.95 40.87
N PHE A 101 13.97 -26.84 39.88
CA PHE A 101 13.64 -28.25 40.10
C PHE A 101 14.92 -29.05 39.89
N LEU A 102 15.56 -29.34 41.03
CA LEU A 102 16.48 -30.45 41.17
C LEU A 102 15.68 -31.74 40.96
N PHE A 103 16.03 -32.50 39.92
CA PHE A 103 16.25 -33.94 39.95
C PHE A 103 17.23 -34.30 38.84
#